data_AF-H9FJ99-F1
#
_entry.id   AF-H9FJ99-F1
#
_cell.length_a   1.000
_cell.length_b   1.000
_cell.length_c   1.000
_cell.angle_alpha   90.00
_cell.angle_beta   90.00
_cell.angle_gamma   90.00
#
_symmetry.space_group_name_H-M   'P 1'
#
loop_
_entity.id
_entity.type
_entity.pdbx_description
1 polymer ?
#
loop_
_entity_poly.entity_id
_entity_poly.type
_entity_poly.pdbx_seq_one_letter_code
_entity_poly.pdbx_strand_id
1 'polypeptide(L)'
;AASWAHDTNITAENARRQEEAALLSQEFAEAWGQKAKELYEPIWQNFTDPELRKIIGAVGTLGSANLPLAKRQQYNALLSNMSRIYSTAKVCLPNKTATCWSLDPDLTNILASSRSYAMLLFAWEGWHNAAGIPLKPLYEDFTALSNEAYKQDGFTDTGAYWRSWYNSPTFEDDLEHLYQQLEPLYLNLHAFVRRALHRRYGDRYINLRGPIPAHLLGDMWAQSWENIYDMVVPFPDKPNL
;
A
#
# COMPACT_ATOMS: atom_id res chain seq x y z
N ALA A 1 -4.26 -5.08 -21.44
CA ALA A 1 -5.50 -4.49 -21.99
C ALA A 1 -6.65 -4.54 -20.99
N ALA A 2 -7.03 -5.72 -20.44
CA ALA A 2 -8.17 -5.85 -19.53
C ALA A 2 -8.02 -5.06 -18.21
N SER A 3 -6.85 -5.07 -17.56
CA SER A 3 -6.61 -4.27 -16.33
C SER A 3 -6.84 -2.78 -16.57
N TRP A 4 -6.19 -2.21 -17.59
CA TRP A 4 -6.35 -0.80 -17.95
C TRP A 4 -7.82 -0.41 -18.19
N ALA A 5 -8.59 -1.26 -18.87
CA ALA A 5 -10.01 -1.00 -19.11
C ALA A 5 -10.83 -0.96 -17.81
N HIS A 6 -10.51 -1.81 -16.83
CA HIS A 6 -11.11 -1.76 -15.51
C HIS A 6 -10.69 -0.51 -14.73
N ASP A 7 -9.39 -0.21 -14.69
CA ASP A 7 -8.83 0.88 -13.89
C ASP A 7 -9.32 2.27 -14.37
N THR A 8 -9.60 2.41 -15.66
CA THR A 8 -10.15 3.64 -16.26
C THR A 8 -11.69 3.66 -16.33
N ASN A 9 -12.36 2.54 -16.09
CA ASN A 9 -13.82 2.42 -16.14
C ASN A 9 -14.31 1.24 -15.27
N ILE A 10 -14.53 1.53 -13.99
CA ILE A 10 -14.91 0.54 -12.97
C ILE A 10 -16.37 0.10 -13.18
N THR A 11 -16.54 -1.04 -13.86
CA THR A 11 -17.83 -1.69 -14.09
C THR A 11 -17.73 -3.18 -13.81
N ALA A 12 -18.85 -3.83 -13.50
CA ALA A 12 -18.89 -5.27 -13.28
C ALA A 12 -18.37 -6.06 -14.50
N GLU A 13 -18.64 -5.57 -15.71
CA GLU A 13 -18.17 -6.19 -16.96
C GLU A 13 -16.64 -6.11 -17.09
N ASN A 14 -16.05 -4.93 -16.84
CA ASN A 14 -14.59 -4.78 -16.93
C ASN A 14 -13.86 -5.55 -15.83
N ALA A 15 -14.44 -5.63 -14.63
CA ALA A 15 -13.90 -6.43 -13.53
C ALA A 15 -13.87 -7.92 -13.91
N ARG A 16 -14.97 -8.44 -14.46
CA ARG A 16 -15.03 -9.82 -14.96
C ARG A 16 -13.99 -10.11 -16.05
N ARG A 17 -13.83 -9.20 -17.02
CA ARG A 17 -12.79 -9.34 -18.06
C ARG A 17 -11.37 -9.29 -17.51
N GLN A 18 -11.13 -8.48 -16.48
CA GLN A 18 -9.83 -8.43 -15.80
C GLN A 18 -9.53 -9.76 -15.10
N GLU A 19 -10.51 -10.33 -14.40
CA GLU A 19 -10.41 -11.62 -13.74
C GLU A 19 -10.19 -12.77 -14.74
N GLU A 20 -10.95 -12.81 -15.84
CA GLU A 20 -10.77 -13.77 -16.93
C GLU A 20 -9.36 -13.70 -17.54
N ALA A 21 -8.85 -12.48 -17.81
CA ALA A 21 -7.51 -12.28 -18.33
C ALA A 21 -6.41 -12.67 -17.31
N ALA A 22 -6.63 -12.42 -16.02
CA ALA A 22 -5.72 -12.82 -14.95
C ALA A 22 -5.63 -14.36 -14.86
N LEU A 23 -6.76 -15.06 -14.97
CA LEU A 23 -6.78 -16.52 -14.97
C LEU A 23 -6.01 -17.10 -16.17
N LEU A 24 -6.22 -16.58 -17.38
CA LEU A 24 -5.45 -17.00 -18.56
C LEU A 24 -3.93 -16.80 -18.39
N SER A 25 -3.53 -15.67 -17.80
CA SER A 25 -2.12 -15.41 -17.50
C SER A 25 -1.58 -16.38 -16.44
N GLN A 26 -2.38 -16.73 -15.44
CA GLN A 26 -2.02 -17.68 -14.38
C GLN A 26 -1.94 -19.11 -14.89
N GLU A 27 -2.82 -19.52 -15.82
CA GLU A 27 -2.74 -20.81 -16.51
C GLU A 27 -1.45 -20.92 -17.33
N PHE A 28 -1.06 -19.87 -18.04
CA PHE A 28 0.23 -19.82 -18.73
C PHE A 28 1.41 -19.94 -17.75
N ALA A 29 1.38 -19.17 -16.65
CA ALA A 29 2.42 -19.21 -15.63
C ALA A 29 2.52 -20.58 -14.94
N GLU A 30 1.38 -21.22 -14.66
CA GLU A 30 1.32 -22.57 -14.12
C GLU A 30 1.95 -23.58 -15.10
N ALA A 31 1.53 -23.58 -16.36
CA ALA A 31 2.01 -24.54 -17.35
C ALA A 31 3.53 -24.46 -17.56
N TRP A 32 4.06 -23.25 -17.77
CA TRP A 32 5.49 -23.06 -18.04
C TRP A 32 6.33 -23.07 -16.77
N GLY A 33 5.82 -22.56 -15.66
CA GLY A 33 6.49 -22.57 -14.38
C GLY A 33 6.63 -23.97 -13.81
N GLN A 34 5.58 -24.79 -13.87
CA GLN A 34 5.69 -26.21 -13.50
C GLN A 34 6.67 -26.93 -14.42
N LYS A 35 6.65 -26.65 -15.72
CA LYS A 35 7.61 -27.26 -16.64
C LYS A 35 9.05 -26.87 -16.31
N ALA A 36 9.28 -25.62 -15.92
CA ALA A 36 10.59 -25.15 -15.49
C ALA A 36 11.04 -25.83 -14.20
N LYS A 37 10.15 -25.98 -13.21
CA LYS A 37 10.44 -26.73 -11.97
C LYS A 37 10.78 -28.19 -12.29
N GLU A 38 9.98 -28.88 -13.09
CA GLU A 38 10.22 -30.28 -13.49
C GLU A 38 11.59 -30.48 -14.14
N LEU A 39 11.95 -29.61 -15.09
CA LEU A 39 13.15 -29.79 -15.92
C LEU A 39 14.42 -29.25 -15.26
N TYR A 40 14.30 -28.18 -14.47
CA TYR A 40 15.45 -27.37 -14.09
C TYR A 40 15.63 -27.17 -12.60
N GLU A 41 14.64 -27.44 -11.72
CA GLU A 41 14.79 -27.27 -10.26
C GLU A 41 16.06 -27.95 -9.70
N PRO A 42 16.45 -29.17 -10.12
CA PRO A 42 17.64 -29.83 -9.58
C PRO A 42 18.97 -29.23 -10.06
N ILE A 43 18.97 -28.41 -11.12
CA ILE A 43 20.20 -28.02 -11.82
C ILE A 43 20.37 -26.52 -12.08
N TRP A 44 19.31 -25.71 -11.98
CA TRP A 44 19.34 -24.32 -12.44
C TRP A 44 20.36 -23.45 -11.70
N GLN A 45 20.60 -23.72 -10.41
CA GLN A 45 21.60 -23.00 -9.61
C GLN A 45 23.03 -23.22 -10.12
N ASN A 46 23.28 -24.36 -10.78
CA ASN A 46 24.59 -24.75 -11.32
C ASN A 46 24.83 -24.19 -12.73
N PHE A 47 23.87 -23.49 -13.33
CA PHE A 47 24.09 -22.85 -14.62
C PHE A 47 25.20 -21.80 -14.52
N THR A 48 26.19 -21.93 -15.42
CA THR A 48 27.32 -21.01 -15.51
C THR A 48 26.90 -19.66 -16.08
N ASP A 49 25.83 -19.62 -16.88
CA ASP A 49 25.25 -18.40 -17.41
C ASP A 49 24.36 -17.72 -16.35
N PRO A 50 24.74 -16.53 -15.87
CA PRO A 50 23.98 -15.81 -14.86
C PRO A 50 22.61 -15.34 -15.37
N GLU A 51 22.46 -15.05 -16.67
CA GLU A 51 21.18 -14.64 -17.25
C GLU A 51 20.22 -15.82 -17.29
N LEU A 52 20.69 -16.98 -17.75
CA LEU A 52 19.88 -18.20 -17.77
C LEU A 52 19.43 -18.60 -16.36
N ARG A 53 20.33 -18.54 -15.36
CA ARG A 53 19.99 -18.80 -13.96
C ARG A 53 18.90 -17.86 -13.45
N LYS A 54 18.98 -16.56 -13.80
CA LYS A 54 17.97 -15.56 -13.42
C LYS A 54 16.63 -15.83 -14.09
N ILE A 55 16.61 -16.12 -15.40
CA ILE A 55 15.39 -16.39 -16.15
C ILE A 55 14.69 -17.64 -15.61
N ILE A 56 15.42 -18.73 -15.41
CA ILE A 56 14.83 -19.99 -14.95
C ILE A 56 14.33 -19.88 -13.51
N GLY A 57 15.07 -19.21 -12.62
CA GLY A 57 14.59 -18.92 -11.27
C GLY A 57 13.31 -18.07 -11.27
N ALA A 58 13.21 -17.08 -12.16
CA ALA A 58 12.01 -16.24 -12.29
C ALA A 58 10.81 -17.02 -12.85
N VAL A 59 10.99 -17.81 -13.92
CA VAL A 59 9.92 -18.63 -14.51
C VAL A 59 9.45 -19.71 -13.54
N GLY A 60 10.37 -20.25 -12.72
CA GLY A 60 10.05 -21.22 -11.66
C GLY A 60 9.27 -20.62 -10.49
N THR A 61 9.10 -19.30 -10.40
CA THR A 61 8.28 -18.68 -9.35
C THR A 61 6.87 -18.40 -9.87
N LEU A 62 5.88 -19.16 -9.40
CA LEU A 62 4.52 -19.13 -9.93
C LEU A 62 3.61 -18.12 -9.20
N GLY A 63 3.92 -17.79 -7.95
CA GLY A 63 3.08 -16.94 -7.11
C GLY A 63 1.66 -17.50 -7.00
N SER A 64 0.64 -16.67 -7.26
CA SER A 64 -0.76 -17.08 -7.17
C SER A 64 -1.14 -18.24 -8.11
N ALA A 65 -0.35 -18.51 -9.15
CA ALA A 65 -0.58 -19.65 -10.04
C ALA A 65 -0.38 -21.02 -9.36
N ASN A 66 0.31 -21.08 -8.21
CA ASN A 66 0.41 -22.31 -7.40
C ASN A 66 -0.91 -22.71 -6.72
N LEU A 67 -1.86 -21.78 -6.58
CA LEU A 67 -3.12 -22.09 -5.92
C LEU A 67 -4.00 -22.99 -6.81
N PRO A 68 -4.85 -23.87 -6.24
CA PRO A 68 -5.91 -24.53 -7.01
C PRO A 68 -6.84 -23.50 -7.67
N LEU A 69 -7.47 -23.86 -8.80
CA LEU A 69 -8.30 -22.93 -9.59
C LEU A 69 -9.34 -22.15 -8.75
N ALA A 70 -10.06 -22.83 -7.85
CA ALA A 70 -11.05 -22.18 -6.98
C ALA A 70 -10.42 -21.13 -6.06
N LYS A 71 -9.25 -21.42 -5.48
CA LYS A 71 -8.50 -20.47 -4.64
C LYS A 71 -7.87 -19.34 -5.46
N ARG A 72 -7.43 -19.60 -6.70
CA ARG A 72 -7.00 -18.56 -7.65
C ARG A 72 -8.10 -17.57 -7.96
N GLN A 73 -9.30 -18.09 -8.26
CA GLN A 73 -10.49 -17.26 -8.51
C GLN A 73 -10.82 -16.41 -7.27
N GLN A 74 -10.81 -17.01 -6.08
CA GLN A 74 -11.00 -16.28 -4.83
C GLN A 74 -9.94 -15.19 -4.62
N TYR A 75 -8.66 -15.49 -4.86
CA TYR A 75 -7.55 -14.54 -4.75
C TYR A 75 -7.75 -13.34 -5.68
N ASN A 76 -8.08 -13.58 -6.95
CA ASN A 76 -8.32 -12.51 -7.93
C ASN A 76 -9.57 -11.68 -7.58
N ALA A 77 -10.65 -12.34 -7.14
CA ALA A 77 -11.88 -11.66 -6.71
C ALA A 77 -11.66 -10.80 -5.45
N LEU A 78 -10.84 -11.26 -4.50
CA LEU A 78 -10.46 -10.47 -3.32
C LEU A 78 -9.70 -9.21 -3.71
N LEU A 79 -8.69 -9.33 -4.59
CA LEU A 79 -7.93 -8.19 -5.10
C LEU A 79 -8.83 -7.17 -5.81
N SER A 80 -9.70 -7.65 -6.70
CA SER A 80 -10.71 -6.84 -7.42
C SER A 80 -11.63 -6.11 -6.43
N ASN A 81 -12.16 -6.82 -5.44
CA ASN A 81 -13.07 -6.25 -4.45
C ASN A 81 -12.38 -5.21 -3.54
N MET A 82 -11.16 -5.48 -3.07
CA MET A 82 -10.39 -4.54 -2.27
C MET A 82 -10.07 -3.26 -3.06
N SER A 83 -9.64 -3.39 -4.31
CA SER A 83 -9.40 -2.24 -5.20
C SER A 83 -10.66 -1.41 -5.42
N ARG A 84 -11.81 -2.06 -5.65
CA ARG A 84 -13.10 -1.39 -5.80
C ARG A 84 -13.53 -0.65 -4.53
N ILE A 85 -13.38 -1.25 -3.35
CA ILE A 85 -13.71 -0.59 -2.07
C ILE A 85 -12.87 0.68 -1.92
N TYR A 86 -11.55 0.56 -2.10
CA TYR A 86 -10.64 1.70 -1.95
C TYR A 86 -10.97 2.82 -2.96
N SER A 87 -11.18 2.50 -4.23
CA SER A 87 -11.43 3.51 -5.28
C SER A 87 -12.81 4.17 -5.22
N THR A 88 -13.80 3.53 -4.62
CA THR A 88 -15.20 4.00 -4.62
C THR A 88 -15.73 4.43 -3.25
N ALA A 89 -14.97 4.22 -2.18
CA ALA A 89 -15.33 4.66 -0.84
C ALA A 89 -15.55 6.19 -0.79
N LYS A 90 -16.58 6.59 -0.04
CA LYS A 90 -16.92 8.00 0.17
C LYS A 90 -17.25 8.26 1.62
N VAL A 91 -16.92 9.47 2.08
CA VAL A 91 -17.23 9.96 3.42
C VAL A 91 -18.35 10.98 3.33
N CYS A 92 -19.49 10.69 3.95
CA CYS A 92 -20.67 11.54 3.89
C CYS A 92 -20.90 12.27 5.22
N LEU A 93 -21.30 13.54 5.16
CA LEU A 93 -21.63 14.32 6.35
C LEU A 93 -22.86 13.74 7.09
N PRO A 94 -23.01 13.96 8.43
CA PRO A 94 -24.05 13.34 9.28
C PRO A 94 -25.53 13.68 8.99
N ASN A 95 -25.85 14.22 7.82
CA ASN A 95 -27.22 14.45 7.37
C ASN A 95 -27.31 13.95 5.92
N LYS A 96 -28.01 12.84 5.67
CA LYS A 96 -27.91 12.02 4.44
C LYS A 96 -28.27 12.71 3.11
N THR A 97 -28.69 13.97 3.15
CA THR A 97 -28.87 14.86 1.98
C THR A 97 -27.62 15.66 1.63
N ALA A 98 -26.56 15.56 2.43
CA ALA A 98 -25.33 16.31 2.27
C ALA A 98 -24.32 15.64 1.34
N THR A 99 -23.37 16.46 0.87
CA THR A 99 -22.24 16.08 0.01
C THR A 99 -21.44 14.92 0.60
N CYS A 100 -21.16 13.91 -0.23
CA CYS A 100 -20.21 12.83 0.07
C CYS A 100 -18.89 13.10 -0.65
N TRP A 101 -17.78 12.99 0.07
CA TRP A 101 -16.43 13.25 -0.42
C TRP A 101 -15.72 11.96 -0.83
N SER A 102 -15.14 11.93 -2.04
CA SER A 102 -14.20 10.87 -2.43
C SER A 102 -12.82 11.13 -1.82
N LEU A 103 -11.95 10.11 -1.83
CA LEU A 103 -10.55 10.30 -1.40
C LEU A 103 -9.88 11.42 -2.19
N ASP A 104 -9.84 11.27 -3.51
CA ASP A 104 -9.31 12.23 -4.46
C ASP A 104 -10.46 12.87 -5.27
N PRO A 105 -10.54 14.20 -5.40
CA PRO A 105 -9.69 15.21 -4.76
C PRO A 105 -10.20 15.68 -3.39
N ASP A 106 -11.43 15.32 -2.99
CA ASP A 106 -12.12 16.00 -1.90
C ASP A 106 -11.42 15.85 -0.54
N LEU A 107 -11.23 14.62 -0.05
CA LEU A 107 -10.60 14.39 1.26
C LEU A 107 -9.12 14.77 1.25
N THR A 108 -8.41 14.50 0.16
CA THR A 108 -7.01 14.93 -0.03
C THR A 108 -6.89 16.45 0.12
N ASN A 109 -7.76 17.21 -0.56
CA ASN A 109 -7.77 18.67 -0.46
C ASN A 109 -8.18 19.15 0.94
N ILE A 110 -9.14 18.50 1.59
CA ILE A 110 -9.53 18.83 2.97
C ILE A 110 -8.33 18.67 3.91
N LEU A 111 -7.61 17.55 3.85
CA LEU A 111 -6.47 17.33 4.74
C LEU A 111 -5.28 18.24 4.41
N ALA A 112 -5.05 18.55 3.14
CA ALA A 112 -3.98 19.46 2.74
C ALA A 112 -4.23 20.91 3.20
N SER A 113 -5.45 21.42 3.03
CA SER A 113 -5.74 22.85 3.17
C SER A 113 -6.42 23.24 4.50
N SER A 114 -7.18 22.33 5.12
CA SER A 114 -7.91 22.66 6.34
C SER A 114 -6.96 22.80 7.52
N ARG A 115 -7.32 23.71 8.44
CA ARG A 115 -6.65 23.89 9.73
C ARG A 115 -7.63 23.73 10.90
N SER A 116 -8.82 23.18 10.65
CA SER A 116 -9.82 22.86 11.66
C SER A 116 -9.59 21.44 12.18
N TYR A 117 -9.24 21.31 13.46
CA TYR A 117 -8.98 20.00 14.10
C TYR A 117 -10.17 19.04 13.89
N ALA A 118 -11.39 19.50 14.16
CA ALA A 118 -12.59 18.68 14.05
C ALA A 118 -12.88 18.23 12.60
N MET A 119 -12.63 19.10 11.62
CA MET A 119 -12.81 18.77 10.19
C MET A 119 -11.79 17.73 9.73
N LEU A 120 -10.51 17.93 10.10
CA LEU A 120 -9.43 17.00 9.78
C LEU A 120 -9.67 15.63 10.41
N LEU A 121 -10.08 15.61 11.69
CA LEU A 121 -10.43 14.38 12.38
C LEU A 121 -11.61 13.66 11.71
N PHE A 122 -12.68 14.38 11.38
CA PHE A 122 -13.85 13.82 10.70
C PHE A 122 -13.47 13.19 9.35
N ALA A 123 -12.68 13.88 8.53
CA ALA A 123 -12.24 13.37 7.23
C ALA A 123 -11.36 12.13 7.39
N TRP A 124 -10.38 12.17 8.29
CA TRP A 124 -9.46 11.06 8.56
C TRP A 124 -10.18 9.83 9.10
N GLU A 125 -10.99 10.00 10.15
CA GLU A 125 -11.75 8.91 10.77
C GLU A 125 -12.81 8.36 9.81
N GLY A 126 -13.51 9.25 9.11
CA GLY A 126 -14.50 8.87 8.10
C GLY A 126 -13.90 7.99 7.00
N TRP A 127 -12.71 8.33 6.51
CA TRP A 127 -12.03 7.52 5.51
C TRP A 127 -11.66 6.12 6.02
N HIS A 128 -11.07 6.05 7.22
CA HIS A 128 -10.70 4.77 7.82
C HIS A 128 -11.93 3.90 8.13
N ASN A 129 -13.06 4.52 8.47
CA ASN A 129 -14.32 3.81 8.67
C ASN A 129 -14.95 3.33 7.35
N ALA A 130 -14.94 4.16 6.32
CA ALA A 130 -15.58 3.85 5.03
C ALA A 130 -14.77 2.87 4.17
N ALA A 131 -13.44 3.01 4.14
CA ALA A 131 -12.56 2.15 3.35
C ALA A 131 -11.89 1.07 4.22
N GLY A 132 -11.32 1.45 5.36
CA GLY A 132 -10.50 0.56 6.19
C GLY A 132 -11.27 -0.59 6.83
N ILE A 133 -12.41 -0.30 7.49
CA ILE A 133 -13.20 -1.34 8.17
C ILE A 133 -13.68 -2.43 7.19
N PRO A 134 -14.26 -2.11 6.02
CA PRO A 134 -14.64 -3.15 5.05
C PRO A 134 -13.46 -3.93 4.45
N LEU A 135 -12.28 -3.31 4.34
CA LEU A 135 -11.08 -3.97 3.80
C LEU A 135 -10.50 -5.02 4.77
N LYS A 136 -10.66 -4.83 6.09
CA LYS A 136 -10.03 -5.68 7.10
C LYS A 136 -10.24 -7.20 6.88
N PRO A 137 -11.47 -7.74 6.82
CA PRO A 137 -11.67 -9.18 6.65
C PRO A 137 -11.17 -9.69 5.29
N LEU A 138 -11.27 -8.87 4.23
CA LEU A 138 -10.78 -9.23 2.90
C LEU A 138 -9.25 -9.34 2.87
N TYR A 139 -8.56 -8.47 3.62
CA TYR A 139 -7.11 -8.47 3.72
C TYR A 139 -6.60 -9.70 4.48
N GLU A 140 -7.31 -10.12 5.52
CA GLU A 140 -7.01 -11.38 6.25
C GLU A 140 -7.06 -12.58 5.30
N ASP A 141 -8.15 -12.74 4.53
CA ASP A 141 -8.28 -13.82 3.54
C ASP A 141 -7.23 -13.73 2.43
N PHE A 142 -6.98 -12.52 1.92
CA PHE A 142 -6.00 -12.27 0.88
C PHE A 142 -4.59 -12.66 1.32
N THR A 143 -4.17 -12.25 2.52
CA THR A 143 -2.83 -12.58 3.03
C THR A 143 -2.66 -14.08 3.27
N ALA A 144 -3.71 -14.78 3.71
CA ALA A 144 -3.68 -16.23 3.87
C ALA A 144 -3.44 -16.94 2.52
N LEU A 145 -4.20 -16.58 1.49
CA LEU A 145 -4.04 -17.14 0.14
C LEU A 145 -2.70 -16.76 -0.50
N SER A 146 -2.26 -15.51 -0.33
CA SER A 146 -0.98 -15.03 -0.85
C SER A 146 0.18 -15.84 -0.25
N ASN A 147 0.19 -16.02 1.08
CA ASN A 147 1.21 -16.81 1.75
C ASN A 147 1.17 -18.29 1.36
N GLU A 148 -0.03 -18.89 1.22
CA GLU A 148 -0.17 -20.27 0.72
C GLU A 148 0.47 -20.42 -0.67
N ALA A 149 0.28 -19.43 -1.54
CA ALA A 149 0.80 -19.45 -2.90
C ALA A 149 2.34 -19.42 -2.94
N TYR A 150 2.96 -18.47 -2.22
CA TYR A 150 4.43 -18.31 -2.24
C TYR A 150 5.17 -19.35 -1.40
N LYS A 151 4.52 -19.98 -0.41
CA LYS A 151 5.09 -21.15 0.27
C LYS A 151 5.35 -22.33 -0.65
N GLN A 152 4.53 -22.50 -1.70
CA GLN A 152 4.74 -23.52 -2.72
C GLN A 152 5.90 -23.20 -3.69
N ASP A 153 6.39 -21.96 -3.67
CA ASP A 153 7.63 -21.55 -4.36
C ASP A 153 8.86 -21.63 -3.44
N GLY A 154 8.72 -22.16 -2.23
CA GLY A 154 9.83 -22.32 -1.28
C GLY A 154 10.14 -21.09 -0.42
N PHE A 155 9.32 -20.03 -0.50
CA PHE A 155 9.44 -18.87 0.41
C PHE A 155 8.74 -19.13 1.75
N THR A 156 9.16 -18.44 2.82
CA THR A 156 8.49 -18.55 4.13
C THR A 156 7.10 -17.89 4.13
N ASP A 157 6.96 -16.82 3.36
CA ASP A 157 5.79 -15.96 3.23
C ASP A 157 5.93 -15.06 1.99
N THR A 158 4.87 -14.34 1.64
CA THR A 158 4.87 -13.37 0.52
C THR A 158 5.91 -12.26 0.72
N GLY A 159 6.20 -11.85 1.96
CA GLY A 159 7.19 -10.82 2.26
C GLY A 159 8.62 -11.29 1.94
N ALA A 160 8.96 -12.54 2.21
CA ALA A 160 10.23 -13.14 1.84
C ALA A 160 10.40 -13.17 0.31
N TYR A 161 9.35 -13.46 -0.44
CA TYR A 161 9.36 -13.33 -1.89
C TYR A 161 9.63 -11.88 -2.33
N TRP A 162 8.94 -10.87 -1.75
CA TRP A 162 9.19 -9.48 -2.11
C TRP A 162 10.61 -9.01 -1.79
N ARG A 163 11.16 -9.41 -0.63
CA ARG A 163 12.55 -9.08 -0.27
C ARG A 163 13.57 -9.76 -1.19
N SER A 164 13.25 -10.93 -1.75
CA SER A 164 14.16 -11.65 -2.66
C SER A 164 14.55 -10.86 -3.91
N TRP A 165 13.74 -9.89 -4.34
CA TRP A 165 14.01 -9.06 -5.52
C TRP A 165 15.25 -8.19 -5.38
N TYR A 166 15.64 -7.88 -4.14
CA TYR A 166 16.84 -7.11 -3.85
C TYR A 166 18.11 -7.96 -3.89
N ASN A 167 17.97 -9.30 -3.90
CA ASN A 167 19.08 -10.25 -3.89
C ASN A 167 20.16 -9.92 -2.83
N SER A 168 19.72 -9.45 -1.66
CA SER A 168 20.57 -9.06 -0.54
C SER A 168 20.17 -9.86 0.71
N PRO A 169 21.07 -10.69 1.27
CA PRO A 169 20.79 -11.42 2.50
C PRO A 169 20.72 -10.51 3.74
N THR A 170 21.30 -9.31 3.67
CA THR A 170 21.33 -8.31 4.74
C THR A 170 20.26 -7.22 4.55
N PHE A 171 19.33 -7.39 3.60
CA PHE A 171 18.37 -6.34 3.23
C PHE A 171 17.64 -5.70 4.42
N GLU A 172 17.14 -6.51 5.36
CA GLU A 172 16.43 -6.00 6.54
C GLU A 172 17.37 -5.25 7.49
N ASP A 173 18.58 -5.77 7.71
CA ASP A 173 19.60 -5.09 8.51
C ASP A 173 20.02 -3.77 7.87
N ASP A 174 20.25 -3.75 6.56
CA ASP A 174 20.65 -2.55 5.81
C ASP A 174 19.59 -1.44 5.95
N LEU A 175 18.30 -1.79 5.87
CA LEU A 175 17.20 -0.85 6.08
C LEU A 175 17.14 -0.32 7.52
N GLU A 176 17.34 -1.18 8.52
CA GLU A 176 17.37 -0.77 9.93
C GLU A 176 18.55 0.19 10.20
N HIS A 177 19.74 -0.09 9.67
CA HIS A 177 20.89 0.78 9.81
C HIS A 177 20.65 2.15 9.14
N LEU A 178 20.03 2.18 7.96
CA LEU A 178 19.66 3.44 7.29
C LEU A 178 18.61 4.22 8.10
N TYR A 179 17.62 3.53 8.68
CA TYR A 179 16.63 4.16 9.55
C TYR A 179 17.29 4.83 10.76
N GLN A 180 18.19 4.14 11.46
CA GLN A 180 18.92 4.67 12.61
C GLN A 180 19.79 5.89 12.25
N GLN A 181 20.37 5.93 11.04
CA GLN A 181 21.11 7.11 10.57
C GLN A 181 20.19 8.33 10.36
N LEU A 182 18.95 8.11 9.93
CA LEU A 182 17.96 9.18 9.73
C LEU A 182 17.24 9.60 11.02
N GLU A 183 17.17 8.71 12.00
CA GLU A 183 16.41 8.92 13.24
C GLU A 183 16.76 10.25 13.94
N PRO A 184 18.03 10.66 14.16
CA PRO A 184 18.33 11.92 14.82
C PRO A 184 17.75 13.13 14.09
N LEU A 185 17.80 13.13 12.75
CA LEU A 185 17.22 14.20 11.93
C LEU A 185 15.69 14.18 12.03
N TYR A 186 15.08 13.00 11.89
CA TYR A 186 13.63 12.84 11.97
C TYR A 186 13.08 13.26 13.34
N LEU A 187 13.74 12.91 14.45
CA LEU A 187 13.31 13.29 15.79
C LEU A 187 13.37 14.80 16.02
N ASN A 188 14.40 15.48 15.48
CA ASN A 188 14.47 16.95 15.53
C ASN A 188 13.35 17.60 14.70
N LEU A 189 13.12 17.12 13.48
CA LEU A 189 12.02 17.57 12.63
C LEU A 189 10.66 17.34 13.31
N HIS A 190 10.42 16.14 13.82
CA HIS A 190 9.20 15.77 14.54
C HIS A 190 8.98 16.67 15.76
N ALA A 191 10.02 16.93 16.57
CA ALA A 191 9.90 17.82 17.73
C ALA A 191 9.58 19.28 17.33
N PHE A 192 10.23 19.78 16.27
CA PHE A 192 9.98 21.12 15.73
C PHE A 192 8.54 21.27 15.21
N VAL A 193 8.09 20.31 14.39
CA VAL A 193 6.71 20.27 13.85
C VAL A 193 5.69 20.14 14.98
N ARG A 194 5.91 19.23 15.95
CA ARG A 194 5.03 19.08 17.12
C ARG A 194 4.87 20.39 17.89
N ARG A 195 5.95 21.18 18.04
CA ARG A 195 5.88 22.51 18.68
C ARG A 195 5.06 23.50 17.85
N ALA A 196 5.19 23.50 16.52
CA ALA A 196 4.39 24.35 15.64
C ALA A 196 2.89 23.98 15.70
N LEU A 197 2.57 22.68 15.62
CA LEU A 197 1.20 22.19 15.78
C LEU A 197 0.63 22.55 17.15
N HIS A 198 1.41 22.46 18.22
CA HIS A 198 0.99 22.92 19.55
C HIS A 198 0.65 24.43 19.55
N ARG A 199 1.43 25.27 18.86
CA ARG A 199 1.10 26.71 18.74
C ARG A 199 -0.22 26.95 18.00
N ARG A 200 -0.53 26.11 17.00
CA ARG A 200 -1.76 26.22 16.21
C ARG A 200 -3.00 25.68 16.91
N TYR A 201 -2.92 24.46 17.44
CA TYR A 201 -4.06 23.71 17.96
C TYR A 201 -4.20 23.78 19.48
N GLY A 202 -3.13 24.13 20.20
CA GLY A 202 -3.13 24.24 21.66
C GLY A 202 -2.78 22.93 22.39
N ASP A 203 -2.61 23.07 23.70
CA ASP A 203 -2.20 22.01 24.64
C ASP A 203 -3.25 20.91 24.82
N ARG A 204 -4.54 21.26 24.67
CA ARG A 204 -5.66 20.30 24.71
C ARG A 204 -5.49 19.17 23.69
N TYR A 205 -4.92 19.47 22.52
CA TYR A 205 -4.83 18.52 21.41
C TYR A 205 -3.41 18.00 21.18
N ILE A 206 -2.38 18.74 21.60
CA ILE A 206 -0.98 18.39 21.33
C ILE A 206 -0.20 18.26 22.65
N ASN A 207 0.22 17.04 22.96
CA ASN A 207 1.19 16.80 24.03
C ASN A 207 2.62 17.00 23.50
N LEU A 208 3.35 17.99 24.03
CA LEU A 208 4.73 18.30 23.64
C LEU A 208 5.76 17.18 23.89
N ARG A 209 5.39 16.17 24.67
CA ARG A 209 6.21 14.98 24.96
C ARG A 209 5.59 13.69 24.40
N GLY A 210 4.45 13.78 23.70
CA GLY A 210 3.75 12.64 23.09
C GLY A 210 3.90 12.57 21.57
N PRO A 211 3.29 11.57 20.92
CA PRO A 211 3.21 11.51 19.46
C PRO A 211 2.33 12.64 18.90
N ILE A 212 2.50 12.94 17.61
CA ILE A 212 1.63 13.86 16.88
C ILE A 212 0.35 13.11 16.44
N PRO A 213 -0.86 13.69 16.61
CA PRO A 213 -2.07 13.14 16.02
C PRO A 213 -1.98 13.05 14.48
N ALA A 214 -2.18 11.85 13.91
CA ALA A 214 -1.91 11.55 12.50
C ALA A 214 -2.69 12.42 11.50
N HIS A 215 -3.91 12.85 11.85
CA HIS A 215 -4.78 13.64 10.98
C HIS A 215 -4.36 15.12 10.82
N LEU A 216 -3.24 15.55 11.42
CA LEU A 216 -2.80 16.96 11.42
C LEU A 216 -1.62 17.25 10.50
N LEU A 217 -1.17 16.27 9.73
CA LEU A 217 0.10 16.33 8.98
C LEU A 217 -0.08 16.63 7.50
N GLY A 218 -1.26 17.10 7.09
CA GLY A 218 -1.50 17.60 5.74
C GLY A 218 -1.76 16.52 4.68
N ASP A 219 -1.88 15.27 5.10
CA ASP A 219 -2.05 14.08 4.25
C ASP A 219 -2.87 13.01 4.98
N MET A 220 -3.55 12.13 4.24
CA MET A 220 -4.42 11.07 4.80
C MET A 220 -3.67 10.07 5.67
N TRP A 221 -2.41 9.79 5.33
CA TRP A 221 -1.58 8.81 6.00
C TRP A 221 -0.41 9.43 6.75
N ALA A 222 -0.33 10.76 6.77
CA ALA A 222 0.80 11.51 7.31
C ALA A 222 2.15 11.10 6.70
N GLN A 223 2.16 10.62 5.46
CA GLN A 223 3.35 10.11 4.79
C GLN A 223 4.25 11.23 4.22
N SER A 224 3.66 12.41 3.99
CA SER A 224 4.33 13.65 3.61
C SER A 224 3.74 14.81 4.41
N TRP A 225 4.59 15.74 4.86
CA TRP A 225 4.20 16.88 5.69
C TRP A 225 4.33 18.22 4.94
N GLU A 226 4.44 18.19 3.62
CA GLU A 226 4.62 19.39 2.80
C GLU A 226 3.44 20.36 2.89
N ASN A 227 2.22 19.84 3.00
CA ASN A 227 0.98 20.63 3.00
C ASN A 227 0.78 21.43 4.29
N ILE A 228 1.62 21.25 5.31
CA ILE A 228 1.61 22.04 6.54
C ILE A 228 2.75 23.06 6.61
N TYR A 229 3.44 23.30 5.49
CA TYR A 229 4.58 24.22 5.44
C TYR A 229 4.24 25.61 6.01
N ASP A 230 3.06 26.14 5.71
CA ASP A 230 2.53 27.41 6.26
C ASP A 230 2.58 27.50 7.79
N MET A 231 2.46 26.37 8.50
CA MET A 231 2.51 26.31 9.96
C MET A 231 3.93 26.19 10.51
N VAL A 232 4.88 25.74 9.70
CA VAL A 232 6.23 25.34 10.14
C VAL A 232 7.34 26.18 9.48
N VAL A 233 6.99 27.24 8.76
CA VAL A 233 7.95 28.15 8.11
C VAL A 233 8.98 28.66 9.14
N PRO A 234 10.29 28.38 8.95
CA PRO A 234 11.31 28.83 9.91
C PRO A 234 11.47 30.35 9.95
N PHE A 235 11.33 31.01 8.80
CA PHE A 235 11.51 32.45 8.63
C PHE A 235 10.31 33.05 7.87
N PRO A 236 9.20 33.37 8.55
CA PRO A 236 7.95 33.78 7.91
C PRO A 236 8.05 35.09 7.10
N ASP A 237 9.02 35.95 7.44
CA ASP A 237 9.24 37.24 6.75
C ASP A 237 10.13 37.13 5.51
N LYS A 238 10.54 35.91 5.12
CA LYS A 238 11.36 35.66 3.94
C LYS A 238 10.50 34.98 2.87
N PRO A 239 10.66 35.36 1.58
CA PRO A 239 9.99 34.65 0.50
C PRO A 239 10.47 33.20 0.47
N ASN A 240 9.56 32.30 0.08
CA ASN A 240 9.94 30.91 -0.18
C ASN A 240 10.85 30.86 -1.42
N LEU A 241 11.91 30.04 -1.37
CA LEU A 241 12.82 29.81 -2.50
C LEU A 241 12.16 28.93 -3.57
#